data_AF-A0A2W0DPN6-F1
#
_entry.id   AF-A0A2W0DPN6-F1
#
_cell.length_a   1.000
_cell.length_b   1.000
_cell.length_c   1.000
_cell.angle_alpha   90.00
_cell.angle_beta   90.00
_cell.angle_gamma   90.00
#
_symmetry.space_group_name_H-M   'P 1'
#
loop_
_entity.id
_entity.type
_entity.pdbx_description
1 polymer ?
#
loop_
_entity_poly.entity_id
_entity_poly.type
_entity_poly.pdbx_seq_one_letter_code
_entity_poly.pdbx_strand_id
1 'polypeptide(L)'
;MESVRHAELIAELEASCAEEWGQRALLACLRKLRDGGPTEAASVVVHDLNPELRVRGLITRAPTDPNGSERTDAGEYLADYLLIAPLETVVYELKAYRDVIGEGLSVVEWTNPKARAEIQELAGEVVA
;
A
#
# COMPACT_ATOMS: atom_id res chain seq x y z
N MET A 1 16.57 32.76 3.04
CA MET A 1 15.69 33.74 3.69
C MET A 1 14.46 32.97 4.13
N GLU A 2 14.27 32.78 5.43
CA GLU A 2 13.12 32.01 5.96
C GLU A 2 11.80 32.73 5.60
N SER A 3 10.83 32.00 5.09
CA SER A 3 9.51 32.55 4.76
C SER A 3 8.70 32.75 6.04
N VAL A 4 8.36 34.00 6.36
CA VAL A 4 7.54 34.35 7.55
C VAL A 4 6.21 33.58 7.55
N ARG A 5 5.59 33.41 6.37
CA ARG A 5 4.32 32.67 6.24
C ARG A 5 4.45 31.18 6.55
N HIS A 6 5.62 30.60 6.29
CA HIS A 6 5.93 29.20 6.62
C HIS A 6 5.98 29.01 8.14
N ALA A 7 6.65 29.93 8.85
CA ALA A 7 6.74 29.88 10.31
C ALA A 7 5.36 30.07 10.98
N GLU A 8 4.54 30.98 10.46
CA GLU A 8 3.15 31.18 10.92
C GLU A 8 2.30 29.93 10.74
N LEU A 9 2.36 29.28 9.57
CA LEU A 9 1.56 28.08 9.28
C LEU A 9 1.96 26.89 10.18
N ILE A 10 3.26 26.75 10.49
CA ILE A 10 3.72 25.75 11.48
C ILE A 10 3.11 26.04 12.85
N ALA A 11 3.15 27.29 13.30
CA ALA A 11 2.61 27.67 14.60
C ALA A 11 1.08 27.48 14.68
N GLU A 12 0.35 27.80 13.61
CA GLU A 12 -1.10 27.58 13.50
C GLU A 12 -1.45 26.08 13.61
N LEU A 13 -0.74 25.21 12.89
CA LEU A 13 -0.96 23.75 12.92
C LEU A 13 -0.53 23.10 14.24
N GLU A 14 0.50 23.63 14.90
CA GLU A 14 0.92 23.19 16.23
C GLU A 14 -0.10 23.60 17.30
N ALA A 15 -0.65 24.80 17.19
CA ALA A 15 -1.67 25.32 18.11
C ALA A 15 -3.04 24.64 17.93
N SER A 16 -3.38 24.22 16.72
CA SER A 16 -4.64 23.53 16.43
C SER A 16 -4.70 22.10 16.94
N CYS A 17 -3.64 21.60 17.61
CA CYS A 17 -3.52 20.23 18.12
C CYS A 17 -3.89 19.23 17.02
N ALA A 18 -3.14 19.20 15.91
CA ALA A 18 -3.43 18.42 14.71
C ALA A 18 -3.93 16.99 15.01
N GLU A 19 -5.25 16.82 15.14
CA GLU A 19 -5.92 15.55 15.43
C GLU A 19 -6.14 14.77 14.13
N GLU A 20 -6.36 15.50 13.02
CA GLU A 20 -6.47 14.93 11.69
C GLU A 20 -5.10 14.58 11.10
N TRP A 21 -5.03 13.39 10.49
CA TRP A 21 -3.82 12.87 9.88
C TRP A 21 -3.22 13.82 8.83
N GLY A 22 -4.05 14.48 8.01
CA GLY A 22 -3.59 15.42 6.98
C GLY A 22 -2.85 16.63 7.57
N GLN A 23 -3.34 17.20 8.67
CA GLN A 23 -2.69 18.31 9.36
C GLN A 23 -1.34 17.91 9.97
N ARG A 24 -1.25 16.69 10.50
CA ARG A 24 0.00 16.11 11.04
C ARG A 24 1.03 15.87 9.93
N ALA A 25 0.59 15.34 8.80
CA ALA A 25 1.44 15.09 7.64
C ALA A 25 1.98 16.42 7.05
N LEU A 26 1.11 17.41 6.89
CA LEU A 26 1.48 18.76 6.46
C LEU A 26 2.51 19.40 7.40
N LEU A 27 2.26 19.37 8.71
CA LEU A 27 3.20 19.90 9.71
C LEU A 27 4.57 19.20 9.64
N ALA A 28 4.61 17.88 9.46
CA ALA A 28 5.86 17.13 9.32
C ALA A 28 6.63 17.52 8.05
N CYS A 29 5.93 17.73 6.93
CA CYS A 29 6.52 18.20 5.67
C CYS A 29 7.09 19.63 5.83
N LEU A 30 6.33 20.54 6.43
CA LEU A 30 6.76 21.91 6.68
C LEU A 30 7.97 21.98 7.61
N ARG A 31 8.04 21.15 8.64
CA ARG A 31 9.22 21.04 9.53
C ARG A 31 10.47 20.57 8.78
N LYS A 32 10.34 19.61 7.85
CA LYS A 32 11.47 19.13 7.02
C LYS A 32 11.99 20.20 6.06
N LEU A 33 11.11 21.10 5.60
CA LEU A 33 11.46 22.15 4.65
C LEU A 33 11.98 23.43 5.30
N ARG A 34 11.92 23.54 6.64
CA ARG A 34 12.34 24.70 7.45
C ARG A 34 13.79 25.12 7.21
N ASP A 35 14.68 24.17 6.94
CA ASP A 35 16.13 24.42 6.89
C ASP A 35 16.70 24.51 5.45
N GLY A 36 15.86 24.77 4.42
CA GLY A 36 16.35 25.14 3.09
C GLY A 36 15.99 24.24 1.91
N GLY A 37 14.76 23.69 1.87
CA GLY A 37 14.20 23.20 0.60
C GLY A 37 14.10 24.32 -0.45
N PRO A 38 14.16 24.03 -1.77
CA PRO A 38 14.33 25.03 -2.81
C PRO A 38 13.28 26.14 -2.72
N THR A 39 13.77 27.35 -2.47
CA THR A 39 12.98 28.53 -2.09
C THR A 39 12.46 29.28 -3.32
N GLU A 40 11.78 28.57 -4.21
CA GLU A 40 10.93 29.15 -5.26
C GLU A 40 9.59 28.42 -5.30
N ALA A 41 8.82 28.52 -4.20
CA ALA A 41 7.45 28.03 -4.17
C ALA A 41 6.54 29.19 -3.75
N ALA A 42 5.99 29.90 -4.73
CA ALA A 42 4.86 30.82 -4.50
C ALA A 42 3.62 30.08 -3.94
N SER A 43 3.62 28.74 -3.96
CA SER A 43 2.65 27.87 -3.31
C SER A 43 3.29 26.50 -3.05
N VAL A 44 3.22 26.00 -1.82
CA VAL A 44 3.44 24.57 -1.53
C VAL A 44 2.07 23.91 -1.65
N VAL A 45 1.81 23.25 -2.78
CA VAL A 45 0.63 22.41 -2.96
C VAL A 45 1.00 21.01 -2.50
N VAL A 46 0.39 20.53 -1.43
CA VAL A 46 0.47 19.12 -1.04
C VAL A 46 -0.51 18.37 -1.95
N HIS A 47 0.01 17.64 -2.92
CA HIS A 47 -0.79 16.67 -3.67
C HIS A 47 -1.01 15.46 -2.76
N ASP A 48 -2.21 15.37 -2.19
CA ASP A 48 -2.55 14.39 -1.13
C ASP A 48 -2.51 12.93 -1.60
N LEU A 49 -2.46 12.68 -2.91
CA LEU A 49 -2.36 11.34 -3.50
C LEU A 49 -1.48 11.42 -4.73
N ASN A 50 -0.54 10.49 -4.89
CA ASN A 50 0.11 10.26 -6.17
C ASN A 50 -0.98 9.79 -7.15
N PRO A 51 -1.44 10.62 -8.10
CA PRO A 51 -2.59 10.29 -8.95
C PRO A 51 -2.27 9.16 -9.92
N GLU A 52 -0.98 8.86 -10.13
CA GLU A 52 -0.51 7.75 -10.95
C GLU A 52 -0.37 6.45 -10.15
N LEU A 53 -0.56 6.48 -8.81
CA LEU A 53 -0.49 5.29 -7.97
C LEU A 53 -1.64 4.34 -8.29
N ARG A 54 -1.30 3.18 -8.85
CA ARG A 54 -2.24 2.09 -9.09
C ARG A 54 -2.31 1.20 -7.85
N VAL A 55 -3.50 1.09 -7.27
CA VAL A 55 -3.75 0.23 -6.11
C VAL A 55 -4.47 -1.03 -6.57
N ARG A 56 -3.95 -2.19 -6.17
CA ARG A 56 -4.52 -3.51 -6.45
C ARG A 56 -4.75 -4.28 -5.16
N GLY A 57 -5.82 -5.08 -5.11
CA GLY A 57 -6.15 -5.93 -3.96
C GLY A 57 -5.79 -7.39 -4.22
N LEU A 58 -4.96 -8.00 -3.35
CA LEU A 58 -4.60 -9.42 -3.43
C LEU A 58 -5.25 -10.19 -2.28
N ILE A 59 -6.00 -11.26 -2.57
CA ILE A 59 -6.45 -12.21 -1.55
C ILE A 59 -5.32 -13.21 -1.30
N THR A 60 -4.86 -13.29 -0.06
CA THR A 60 -3.82 -14.23 0.38
C THR A 60 -4.34 -15.12 1.49
N ARG A 61 -3.70 -16.28 1.69
CA ARG A 61 -4.11 -17.30 2.66
C ARG A 61 -5.56 -17.75 2.46
N ALA A 62 -6.00 -17.82 1.21
CA ALA A 62 -7.32 -18.38 0.93
C ALA A 62 -7.34 -19.87 1.35
N PRO A 63 -8.41 -20.34 2.02
CA PRO A 63 -8.54 -21.75 2.35
C PRO A 63 -8.63 -22.59 1.08
N THR A 64 -8.08 -23.80 1.13
CA THR A 64 -8.14 -24.74 0.00
C THR A 64 -9.42 -25.58 -0.02
N ASP A 65 -10.25 -25.50 1.02
CA ASP A 65 -11.53 -26.20 1.08
C ASP A 65 -12.48 -25.60 0.04
N PRO A 66 -12.94 -26.39 -0.95
CA PRO A 66 -13.86 -25.88 -1.97
C PRO A 66 -15.24 -25.49 -1.42
N ASN A 67 -15.58 -25.89 -0.19
CA ASN A 67 -16.86 -25.54 0.45
C ASN A 67 -16.77 -24.27 1.32
N GLY A 68 -15.57 -23.70 1.49
CA GLY A 68 -15.38 -22.48 2.26
C GLY A 68 -15.91 -21.24 1.53
N SER A 69 -16.63 -20.37 2.24
CA SER A 69 -17.13 -19.10 1.71
C SER A 69 -16.12 -17.97 1.82
N GLU A 70 -15.03 -18.15 2.56
CA GLU A 70 -14.15 -17.06 3.00
C GLU A 70 -13.53 -16.29 1.83
N ARG A 71 -13.21 -16.98 0.72
CA ARG A 71 -12.73 -16.33 -0.50
C ARG A 71 -13.81 -15.42 -1.10
N THR A 72 -15.05 -15.91 -1.16
CA THR A 72 -16.19 -15.17 -1.70
C THR A 72 -16.50 -13.98 -0.81
N ASP A 73 -16.62 -14.20 0.49
CA ASP A 73 -16.92 -13.16 1.48
C ASP A 73 -15.86 -12.05 1.47
N ALA A 74 -14.57 -12.41 1.36
CA ALA A 74 -13.47 -11.45 1.24
C ALA A 74 -13.51 -10.68 -0.09
N GLY A 75 -13.89 -11.34 -1.19
CA GLY A 75 -14.07 -10.71 -2.50
C GLY A 75 -15.23 -9.72 -2.52
N GLU A 76 -16.36 -10.08 -1.91
CA GLU A 76 -17.52 -9.21 -1.75
C GLU A 76 -17.18 -7.97 -0.92
N TYR A 77 -16.49 -8.16 0.21
CA TYR A 77 -16.02 -7.04 1.02
C TYR A 77 -15.02 -6.14 0.28
N LEU A 78 -14.13 -6.71 -0.53
CA LEU A 78 -13.18 -5.94 -1.33
C LEU A 78 -13.90 -5.12 -2.42
N ALA A 79 -15.04 -5.59 -2.93
CA ALA A 79 -15.83 -4.90 -3.94
C ALA A 79 -16.45 -3.58 -3.44
N ASP A 80 -16.59 -3.40 -2.13
CA ASP A 80 -17.05 -2.14 -1.54
C ASP A 80 -16.03 -0.99 -1.72
N TYR A 81 -14.77 -1.31 -2.04
CA TYR A 81 -13.67 -0.35 -2.20
C TYR A 81 -13.38 -0.05 -3.68
N LEU A 82 -14.11 0.92 -4.25
CA LEU A 82 -14.02 1.28 -5.68
C LEU A 82 -12.62 1.71 -6.16
N LEU A 83 -11.73 2.15 -5.27
CA LEU A 83 -10.36 2.56 -5.60
C LEU A 83 -9.37 1.39 -5.63
N ILE A 84 -9.76 0.21 -5.13
CA ILE A 84 -8.91 -0.97 -5.07
C ILE A 84 -9.38 -1.95 -6.15
N ALA A 85 -8.62 -2.06 -7.24
CA ALA A 85 -8.94 -3.04 -8.27
C ALA A 85 -8.45 -4.43 -7.83
N PRO A 86 -9.34 -5.41 -7.58
CA PRO A 86 -8.92 -6.75 -7.18
C PRO A 86 -8.04 -7.41 -8.25
N LEU A 87 -7.16 -8.29 -7.80
CA LEU A 87 -6.42 -9.22 -8.66
C LEU A 87 -7.28 -10.48 -8.85
N GLU A 88 -7.25 -11.05 -10.05
CA GLU A 88 -7.86 -12.35 -10.35
C GLU A 88 -7.10 -13.49 -9.64
N THR A 89 -5.79 -13.32 -9.50
CA THR A 89 -4.94 -14.29 -8.82
C THR A 89 -5.24 -14.35 -7.32
N VAL A 90 -5.38 -15.57 -6.79
CA VAL A 90 -5.58 -15.83 -5.35
C VAL A 90 -4.45 -16.71 -4.84
N VAL A 91 -3.82 -16.30 -3.73
CA VAL A 91 -2.77 -17.09 -3.08
C VAL A 91 -3.39 -17.93 -1.98
N TYR A 92 -3.33 -19.25 -2.14
CA TYR A 92 -3.92 -20.20 -1.19
C TYR A 92 -2.98 -20.51 -0.03
N GLU A 93 -3.54 -20.92 1.10
CA GLU A 93 -2.75 -21.41 2.22
C GLU A 93 -2.23 -22.84 1.94
N LEU A 94 -1.16 -22.92 1.15
CA LEU A 94 -0.47 -24.17 0.85
C LEU A 94 0.69 -24.40 1.82
N LYS A 95 0.84 -25.65 2.27
CA LYS A 95 1.99 -26.07 3.10
C LYS A 95 3.34 -25.72 2.45
N ALA A 96 3.42 -25.75 1.12
CA ALA A 96 4.62 -25.43 0.35
C ALA A 96 5.22 -24.06 0.68
N TYR A 97 4.38 -23.04 0.93
CA TYR A 97 4.85 -21.70 1.32
C TYR A 97 5.55 -21.69 2.67
N ARG A 98 5.24 -22.63 3.58
CA ARG A 98 5.91 -22.75 4.87
C ARG A 98 7.14 -23.65 4.80
N ASP A 99 7.04 -24.77 4.10
CA ASP A 99 8.13 -25.75 3.98
C ASP A 99 9.36 -25.13 3.32
N VAL A 100 9.17 -24.26 2.32
CA VAL A 100 10.26 -23.67 1.54
C VAL A 100 11.08 -22.64 2.34
N ILE A 101 10.51 -22.03 3.39
CA ILE A 101 11.17 -20.98 4.18
C ILE A 101 12.46 -21.49 4.82
N GLY A 102 12.46 -22.73 5.34
CA GLY A 102 13.63 -23.34 5.97
C GLY A 102 14.78 -23.62 5.01
N GLU A 103 14.47 -23.72 3.71
CA GLU A 103 15.42 -24.04 2.64
C GLU A 103 16.01 -22.78 2.00
N GLY A 104 15.51 -21.59 2.35
CA GLY A 104 15.95 -20.32 1.76
C GLY A 104 15.58 -20.15 0.29
N LEU A 105 14.59 -20.91 -0.19
CA LEU A 105 14.09 -20.88 -1.56
C LEU A 105 12.73 -20.18 -1.64
N SER A 106 12.32 -19.79 -2.85
CA SER A 106 10.94 -19.42 -3.14
C SER A 106 10.13 -20.62 -3.65
N VAL A 107 8.80 -20.57 -3.53
CA VAL A 107 7.92 -21.63 -4.07
C VAL A 107 8.08 -21.82 -5.58
N VAL A 108 8.57 -20.81 -6.30
CA VAL A 108 8.87 -20.91 -7.74
C VAL A 108 10.06 -21.84 -8.03
N GLU A 109 11.00 -21.94 -7.08
CA GLU A 109 12.17 -22.83 -7.11
C GLU A 109 11.88 -24.18 -6.44
N TRP A 110 10.72 -24.32 -5.82
CA TRP A 110 10.33 -25.49 -5.05
C TRP A 110 9.56 -26.52 -5.90
N THR A 111 9.23 -27.66 -5.28
CA THR A 111 8.62 -28.82 -5.95
C THR A 111 7.10 -28.75 -6.10
N ASN A 112 6.42 -27.79 -5.46
CA ASN A 112 4.96 -27.69 -5.51
C ASN A 112 4.49 -26.90 -6.76
N PRO A 113 3.89 -27.56 -7.77
CA PRO A 113 3.53 -26.89 -9.01
C PRO A 113 2.38 -25.90 -8.84
N LYS A 114 1.46 -26.14 -7.89
CA LYS A 114 0.33 -25.24 -7.64
C LYS A 114 0.81 -23.91 -7.04
N ALA A 115 1.64 -23.97 -5.99
CA ALA A 115 2.21 -22.77 -5.37
C ALA A 115 3.09 -21.98 -6.36
N ARG A 116 3.83 -22.69 -7.22
CA ARG A 116 4.58 -22.06 -8.32
C ARG A 116 3.66 -21.32 -9.28
N ALA A 117 2.57 -21.97 -9.73
CA ALA A 117 1.62 -21.37 -10.66
C ALA A 117 0.98 -20.11 -10.07
N GLU A 118 0.53 -20.15 -8.82
CA GLU A 118 -0.06 -18.99 -8.13
C GLU A 118 0.85 -17.75 -8.16
N ILE A 119 2.16 -17.91 -7.89
CA ILE A 119 3.11 -16.79 -7.93
C ILE A 119 3.45 -16.35 -9.35
N GLN A 120 3.48 -17.28 -10.32
CA GLN A 120 3.71 -16.94 -11.72
C GLN A 120 2.53 -16.17 -12.33
N GLU A 121 1.30 -16.56 -12.01
CA GLU A 121 0.07 -15.86 -12.40
C GLU A 121 0.03 -14.47 -11.77
N LEU A 122 0.35 -14.34 -10.48
CA LEU A 122 0.43 -13.05 -9.79
C LEU A 122 1.45 -12.12 -10.46
N ALA A 123 2.64 -12.64 -10.78
CA ALA A 123 3.68 -11.87 -11.44
C ALA A 123 3.22 -11.39 -12.83
N GLY A 124 2.54 -12.26 -13.59
CA GLY A 124 1.96 -11.89 -14.88
C GLY A 124 0.91 -10.78 -14.76
N GLU A 125 0.07 -10.83 -13.73
CA GLU A 125 -1.00 -9.86 -13.51
C GLU A 125 -0.50 -8.50 -13.01
N VAL A 126 0.57 -8.47 -12.22
CA VAL A 126 1.15 -7.23 -11.68
C VAL A 126 1.97 -6.46 -12.73
N VAL A 127 2.58 -7.18 -13.67
CA VAL A 127 3.43 -6.59 -14.72
C VAL A 127 2.62 -6.12 -15.93
N ALA A 128 1.39 -6.61 -16.11
CA ALA A 128 0.48 -6.20 -17.18
C ALA A 128 -0.01 -4.74 -17.03
#